data_AF-A0A5E8C0V0-F1
#
_entry.id   AF-A0A5E8C0V0-F1
#
_cell.length_a   1.000
_cell.length_b   1.000
_cell.length_c   1.000
_cell.angle_alpha   90.00
_cell.angle_beta   90.00
_cell.angle_gamma   90.00
#
_symmetry.space_group_name_H-M   'P 1'
#
loop_
_entity.id
_entity.type
_entity.pdbx_description
1 polymer ?
#
loop_
_entity_poly.entity_id
_entity_poly.type
_entity_poly.pdbx_seq_one_letter_code
_entity_poly.pdbx_strand_id
1 'polypeptide(L)'
;MKPFQLMNQLISWISQEKGSFANLSEDSLLEEIESLQKKKEASNDMPMRSTVIGDIGTEYFSNQISNKNLQVMDEESFEKARQDLRLLIEIAQGESALSQDFISLLMSGLKPASGTTSMSPYLRANVPNGSLNADSSKSMINGDDPLVSAGWKLESLDNAANDLKAAAQKLNEETSKEVLYWKSILTVVSKGEILFKIRKGDLRDLSIKYGFDDSGSQYQDKGIAVLKRENKGSLSFQTEVSKRTKVVKVTLFQILGGERIKVGVSSSICGVGILSEEEGNVETDIKNARNLLFEEELFHQMTMEARGLASHRVQVVDHKIIINLYDEILEVEYTDINNTNLDIGKSVKYSTRANYICAVFRILLSNLHRRNLQKRRQLPVNIITNDLSKKSGVYILQPLIAHVLHEKIMKRTRKALELLVQTSLGEIDTSKPITIEQESVSPRISGSFPSTKASPNNTATRSTLYLGRLAVQPASNITISIPEKFVIVVAVGSPLQWHAPLYSVLSYQWSSPDRVMSTSGFHDLSDLSDWVKWVFDYRQGN
;
A
#
# COMPACT_ATOMS: atom_id res chain seq x y z
N MET A 1 -10.81 -24.63 51.96
CA MET A 1 -11.66 -24.83 50.76
C MET A 1 -12.72 -23.74 50.55
N LYS A 2 -13.33 -23.15 51.59
CA LYS A 2 -14.33 -22.07 51.44
C LYS A 2 -13.86 -20.71 50.85
N PRO A 3 -12.63 -20.21 51.05
CA PRO A 3 -12.27 -18.85 50.58
C PRO A 3 -12.07 -18.76 49.06
N PHE A 4 -11.59 -19.83 48.41
CA PHE A 4 -11.42 -19.86 46.96
C PHE A 4 -12.76 -19.87 46.21
N GLN A 5 -13.79 -20.53 46.77
CA GLN A 5 -15.14 -20.52 46.22
C GLN A 5 -15.77 -19.13 46.30
N LEU A 6 -15.56 -18.42 47.42
CA LEU A 6 -16.06 -17.06 47.61
C LEU A 6 -15.40 -16.06 46.66
N MET A 7 -14.09 -16.19 46.45
CA MET A 7 -13.36 -15.33 45.52
C MET A 7 -13.80 -15.53 44.07
N ASN A 8 -14.04 -16.78 43.64
CA ASN A 8 -14.56 -17.05 42.29
C ASN A 8 -15.97 -16.48 42.07
N GLN A 9 -16.83 -16.55 43.09
CA GLN A 9 -18.15 -15.91 43.05
C GLN A 9 -18.04 -14.38 42.95
N LEU A 10 -17.14 -13.78 43.73
CA LEU A 10 -16.92 -12.34 43.74
C LEU A 10 -16.34 -11.85 42.40
N ILE A 11 -15.42 -12.61 41.80
CA ILE A 11 -14.90 -12.36 40.45
C ILE A 11 -16.03 -12.42 39.42
N SER A 12 -16.91 -13.44 39.47
CA SER A 12 -18.05 -13.50 38.55
C SER A 12 -19.02 -12.33 38.72
N TRP A 13 -19.23 -11.89 39.96
CA TRP A 13 -20.13 -10.78 40.27
C TRP A 13 -19.57 -9.43 39.78
N ILE A 14 -18.30 -9.15 40.08
CA ILE A 14 -17.62 -7.95 39.57
C ILE A 14 -17.58 -7.96 38.03
N SER A 15 -17.33 -9.12 37.42
CA SER A 15 -17.31 -9.23 35.96
C SER A 15 -18.67 -8.97 35.32
N GLN A 16 -19.78 -9.34 35.98
CA GLN A 16 -21.14 -9.05 35.50
C GLN A 16 -21.53 -7.59 35.68
N GLU A 17 -21.16 -6.96 36.80
CA GLU A 17 -21.54 -5.56 37.09
C GLU A 17 -20.65 -4.54 36.37
N LYS A 18 -19.35 -4.81 36.28
CA LYS A 18 -18.33 -3.84 35.80
C LYS A 18 -17.65 -4.26 34.50
N GLY A 19 -17.96 -5.44 33.97
CA GLY A 19 -17.39 -5.94 32.73
C GLY A 19 -15.95 -6.43 32.89
N SER A 20 -15.03 -5.90 32.08
CA SER A 20 -13.62 -6.32 32.10
C SER A 20 -12.85 -5.70 33.26
N PHE A 21 -12.10 -6.52 34.00
CA PHE A 21 -11.24 -6.07 35.11
C PHE A 21 -10.16 -5.07 34.69
N ALA A 22 -9.79 -5.04 33.40
CA ALA A 22 -8.77 -4.11 32.88
C ALA A 22 -9.21 -2.63 32.97
N ASN A 23 -10.51 -2.37 33.01
CA ASN A 23 -11.06 -1.01 33.04
C ASN A 23 -11.32 -0.51 34.48
N LEU A 24 -11.10 -1.37 35.49
CA LEU A 24 -11.26 -1.02 36.90
C LEU A 24 -9.94 -0.41 37.42
N SER A 25 -9.86 0.92 37.46
CA SER A 25 -8.81 1.64 38.19
C SER A 25 -9.26 1.99 39.61
N GLU A 26 -8.32 2.05 40.55
CA GLU A 26 -8.58 2.45 41.94
C GLU A 26 -9.19 3.86 42.00
N ASP A 27 -8.66 4.79 41.20
CA ASP A 27 -9.15 6.16 41.12
C ASP A 27 -10.63 6.23 40.69
N SER A 28 -11.04 5.43 39.69
CA SER A 28 -12.43 5.39 39.22
C SER A 28 -13.39 4.84 40.28
N LEU A 29 -12.92 3.91 41.12
CA LEU A 29 -13.72 3.32 42.20
C LEU A 29 -13.85 4.29 43.38
N LEU A 30 -12.79 5.05 43.69
CA LEU A 30 -12.82 6.07 44.73
C LEU A 30 -13.81 7.19 44.35
N GLU A 31 -13.80 7.66 43.10
CA GLU A 31 -14.78 8.63 42.60
C GLU A 31 -16.22 8.10 42.69
N GLU A 32 -16.45 6.82 42.38
CA GLU A 32 -17.76 6.20 42.51
C GLU A 32 -18.21 6.11 43.98
N ILE A 33 -17.33 5.70 44.89
CA ILE A 33 -17.62 5.63 46.34
C ILE A 33 -17.95 7.02 46.90
N GLU A 34 -17.18 8.05 46.52
CA GLU A 34 -17.47 9.43 46.92
C GLU A 34 -18.83 9.90 46.39
N SER A 35 -19.18 9.54 45.15
CA SER A 35 -20.48 9.88 44.56
C SER A 35 -21.64 9.22 45.32
N LEU A 36 -21.46 7.96 45.78
CA LEU A 36 -22.45 7.22 46.55
C LEU A 36 -22.57 7.73 47.99
N GLN A 37 -21.47 8.16 48.60
CA GLN A 37 -21.48 8.79 49.92
C GLN A 37 -22.23 10.13 49.89
N LYS A 38 -21.95 10.98 48.90
CA LYS A 38 -22.71 12.24 48.68
C LYS A 38 -24.20 11.98 48.48
N LYS A 39 -24.57 10.89 47.78
CA LYS A 39 -25.96 10.50 47.55
C LYS A 39 -26.66 9.98 48.82
N LYS A 40 -25.94 9.29 49.70
CA LYS A 40 -26.45 8.86 51.02
C LYS A 40 -26.61 10.02 51.99
N GLU A 41 -25.67 10.96 52.00
CA GLU A 41 -25.75 12.18 52.81
C GLU A 41 -26.95 13.05 52.42
N ALA A 42 -27.24 13.17 51.12
CA ALA A 42 -28.44 13.87 50.64
C ALA A 42 -29.78 13.18 50.98
N SER A 43 -29.78 11.89 51.34
CA SER A 43 -31.00 11.13 51.65
C SER A 43 -31.40 11.14 53.13
N ASN A 44 -30.52 11.60 54.03
CA ASN A 44 -30.78 11.67 55.46
C ASN A 44 -31.52 12.94 55.92
N ASP A 45 -31.79 13.90 55.02
CA ASP A 45 -32.41 15.20 55.33
C ASP A 45 -33.87 15.35 54.82
N MET A 46 -34.72 14.33 54.96
CA MET A 46 -36.18 14.50 54.83
C MET A 46 -36.96 13.54 55.76
N PRO A 47 -37.80 14.05 56.70
CA PRO A 47 -38.51 13.21 57.66
C PRO A 47 -39.77 12.53 57.09
N MET A 48 -40.00 11.32 57.60
CA MET A 48 -41.16 10.45 57.39
C MET A 48 -42.51 11.15 57.67
N ARG A 49 -43.47 11.04 56.74
CA ARG A 49 -44.91 11.20 57.02
C ARG A 49 -45.67 9.98 56.52
N SER A 50 -46.39 9.34 57.44
CA SER A 50 -47.23 8.17 57.24
C SER A 50 -48.59 8.51 56.63
N THR A 51 -49.10 7.72 55.68
CA THR A 51 -50.52 7.26 55.61
C THR A 51 -50.75 6.19 54.52
N VAL A 52 -51.11 4.98 54.96
CA VAL A 52 -52.26 4.12 54.53
C VAL A 52 -52.67 4.02 53.03
N ILE A 53 -52.57 2.78 52.51
CA ILE A 53 -53.43 1.99 51.57
C ILE A 53 -53.92 2.63 50.25
N GLY A 54 -53.65 1.93 49.13
CA GLY A 54 -54.56 1.91 47.96
C GLY A 54 -53.91 1.89 46.57
N ASP A 55 -54.21 0.84 45.81
CA ASP A 55 -54.28 0.71 44.34
C ASP A 55 -53.08 0.93 43.40
N ILE A 56 -52.72 -0.19 42.75
CA ILE A 56 -52.69 -0.43 41.29
C ILE A 56 -52.46 0.81 40.42
N GLY A 57 -51.25 0.88 39.86
CA GLY A 57 -50.88 1.76 38.75
C GLY A 57 -49.88 1.06 37.84
N THR A 58 -50.40 0.33 36.87
CA THR A 58 -49.69 -0.15 35.68
C THR A 58 -49.14 1.03 34.90
N GLU A 59 -47.82 1.15 34.81
CA GLU A 59 -47.07 1.77 33.72
C GLU A 59 -45.57 1.58 34.03
N TYR A 60 -44.70 1.65 33.03
CA TYR A 60 -43.25 1.35 33.08
C TYR A 60 -42.84 -0.11 32.85
N PHE A 61 -43.39 -0.75 31.81
CA PHE A 61 -42.71 -1.84 31.09
C PHE A 61 -42.90 -1.68 29.58
N SER A 62 -42.47 -0.54 29.05
CA SER A 62 -42.49 -0.25 27.61
C SER A 62 -41.40 0.74 27.26
N ASN A 63 -40.13 0.34 27.39
CA ASN A 63 -38.99 1.04 26.77
C ASN A 63 -37.74 0.15 26.68
N GLN A 64 -37.87 -1.01 26.03
CA GLN A 64 -36.72 -1.79 25.51
C GLN A 64 -36.87 -2.14 24.03
N ILE A 65 -37.51 -1.26 23.25
CA ILE A 65 -37.49 -1.34 21.79
C ILE A 65 -36.79 -0.09 21.29
N SER A 66 -35.47 -0.08 21.37
CA SER A 66 -34.61 0.78 20.55
C SER A 66 -33.15 0.31 20.68
N ASN A 67 -32.54 0.04 19.53
CA ASN A 67 -31.11 -0.15 19.31
C ASN A 67 -30.48 -1.51 19.64
N LYS A 68 -30.99 -2.58 19.03
CA LYS A 68 -30.12 -3.69 18.55
C LYS A 68 -29.88 -3.53 17.05
N ASN A 69 -29.12 -2.49 16.71
CA ASN A 69 -28.46 -2.41 15.41
C ASN A 69 -27.38 -3.50 15.39
N LEU A 70 -27.56 -4.52 14.56
CA LEU A 70 -26.54 -5.43 14.02
C LEU A 70 -25.18 -5.41 14.74
N GLN A 71 -25.18 -5.79 16.02
CA GLN A 71 -24.01 -6.43 16.58
C GLN A 71 -23.93 -7.76 15.83
N VAL A 72 -22.76 -8.03 15.25
CA VAL A 72 -22.32 -9.40 14.97
C VAL A 72 -22.88 -10.24 16.11
N MET A 73 -23.76 -11.21 15.83
CA MET A 73 -24.32 -12.05 16.90
C MET A 73 -23.16 -12.42 17.81
N ASP A 74 -23.19 -11.97 19.07
CA ASP A 74 -22.14 -12.29 20.02
C ASP A 74 -21.94 -13.80 19.91
N GLU A 75 -20.72 -14.25 19.72
CA GLU A 75 -20.43 -15.67 19.45
C GLU A 75 -21.08 -16.57 20.53
N GLU A 76 -21.14 -16.04 21.75
CA GLU A 76 -21.86 -16.59 22.90
C GLU A 76 -23.38 -16.69 22.70
N SER A 77 -24.02 -15.68 22.11
CA SER A 77 -25.46 -15.69 21.80
C SER A 77 -25.80 -16.70 20.70
N PHE A 78 -24.90 -16.86 19.71
CA PHE A 78 -25.04 -17.87 18.66
C PHE A 78 -24.90 -19.28 19.23
N GLU A 79 -23.85 -19.50 20.02
CA GLU A 79 -23.61 -20.81 20.62
C GLU A 79 -24.70 -21.17 21.63
N LYS A 80 -25.25 -20.20 22.37
CA LYS A 80 -26.42 -20.41 23.22
C LYS A 80 -27.65 -20.81 22.42
N ALA A 81 -27.99 -20.08 21.36
CA ALA A 81 -29.12 -20.44 20.50
C ALA A 81 -28.96 -21.82 19.85
N ARG A 82 -27.72 -22.18 19.50
CA ARG A 82 -27.37 -23.51 18.97
C ARG A 82 -27.55 -24.61 20.03
N GLN A 83 -27.16 -24.36 21.27
CA GLN A 83 -27.36 -25.27 22.39
C GLN A 83 -28.85 -25.46 22.70
N ASP A 84 -29.62 -24.38 22.74
CA ASP A 84 -31.07 -24.42 22.96
C ASP A 84 -31.77 -25.23 21.87
N LEU A 85 -31.42 -25.00 20.60
CA LEU A 85 -31.93 -25.78 19.47
C LEU A 85 -31.57 -27.26 19.62
N ARG A 86 -30.34 -27.58 20.01
CA ARG A 86 -29.90 -28.95 20.22
C ARG A 86 -30.71 -29.64 21.32
N LEU A 87 -30.96 -28.97 22.44
CA LEU A 87 -31.77 -29.50 23.54
C LEU A 87 -33.20 -29.80 23.09
N LEU A 88 -33.81 -28.89 22.34
CA LEU A 88 -35.15 -29.10 21.79
C LEU A 88 -35.20 -30.31 20.84
N ILE A 89 -34.18 -30.49 20.00
CA ILE A 89 -34.07 -31.66 19.13
C ILE A 89 -33.90 -32.94 19.95
N GLU A 90 -33.07 -32.92 21.00
CA GLU A 90 -32.84 -34.09 21.87
C GLU A 90 -34.13 -34.51 22.60
N ILE A 91 -34.93 -33.56 23.07
CA ILE A 91 -36.25 -33.83 23.68
C ILE A 91 -37.20 -34.45 22.66
N ALA A 92 -37.36 -33.82 21.49
CA ALA A 92 -38.24 -34.32 20.43
C ALA A 92 -37.82 -35.71 19.94
N GLN A 93 -36.52 -35.97 19.86
CA GLN A 93 -35.96 -37.28 19.54
C GLN A 93 -36.26 -38.31 20.63
N GLY A 94 -36.13 -37.92 21.91
CA GLY A 94 -36.47 -38.77 23.05
C GLY A 94 -37.94 -39.19 23.04
N GLU A 95 -38.86 -38.25 22.83
CA GLU A 95 -40.31 -38.52 22.73
C GLU A 95 -40.65 -39.41 21.52
N SER A 96 -40.00 -39.16 20.38
CA SER A 96 -40.14 -40.00 19.18
C SER A 96 -39.64 -41.42 19.42
N ALA A 97 -38.53 -41.58 20.16
CA ALA A 97 -37.99 -42.89 20.52
C ALA A 97 -38.92 -43.66 21.47
N LEU A 98 -39.54 -42.98 22.45
CA LEU A 98 -40.55 -43.58 23.32
C LEU A 98 -41.78 -44.05 22.52
N SER A 99 -42.24 -43.23 21.57
CA SER A 99 -43.35 -43.58 20.68
C SER A 99 -43.02 -44.77 19.79
N GLN A 100 -41.80 -44.80 19.25
CA GLN A 100 -41.29 -45.94 18.48
C GLN A 100 -41.23 -47.21 19.32
N ASP A 101 -40.74 -47.12 20.56
CA ASP A 101 -40.67 -48.23 21.51
C ASP A 101 -42.08 -48.78 21.84
N PHE A 102 -43.05 -47.90 22.05
CA PHE A 102 -44.45 -48.27 22.29
C PHE A 102 -45.05 -49.06 21.12
N ILE A 103 -44.92 -48.53 19.90
CA ILE A 103 -45.42 -49.19 18.68
C ILE A 103 -44.69 -50.52 18.45
N SER A 104 -43.38 -50.55 18.68
CA SER A 104 -42.55 -51.75 18.48
C SER A 104 -42.92 -52.85 19.47
N LEU A 105 -43.27 -52.48 20.71
CA LEU A 105 -43.73 -53.42 21.73
C LEU A 105 -45.12 -53.99 21.40
N LEU A 106 -46.04 -53.17 20.87
CA LEU A 106 -47.34 -53.63 20.36
C LEU A 106 -47.16 -54.57 19.16
N MET A 107 -46.29 -54.21 18.21
CA MET A 107 -45.99 -55.02 17.03
C MET A 107 -45.29 -56.34 17.37
N SER A 108 -44.50 -56.38 18.46
CA SER A 108 -43.78 -57.57 18.89
C SER A 108 -44.70 -58.75 19.24
N GLY A 109 -45.96 -58.48 19.62
CA GLY A 109 -46.96 -59.52 19.89
C GLY A 109 -47.47 -60.24 18.63
N LEU A 110 -47.49 -59.55 17.48
CA LEU A 110 -47.96 -60.10 16.19
C LEU A 110 -46.79 -60.56 15.29
N LYS A 111 -45.70 -59.79 15.28
CA LYS A 111 -44.51 -60.00 14.45
C LYS A 111 -43.25 -59.79 15.28
N PRO A 112 -42.77 -60.82 16.00
CA PRO A 112 -41.65 -60.68 16.94
C PRO A 112 -40.35 -60.28 16.26
N ALA A 113 -40.08 -60.74 15.04
CA ALA A 113 -38.87 -60.39 14.30
C ALA A 113 -38.77 -58.89 13.97
N SER A 114 -39.89 -58.26 13.58
CA SER A 114 -39.93 -56.85 13.20
C SER A 114 -39.99 -55.92 14.42
N GLY A 115 -40.79 -56.26 15.43
CA GLY A 115 -40.93 -55.43 16.64
C GLY A 115 -39.67 -55.44 17.51
N THR A 116 -38.98 -56.57 17.66
CA THR A 116 -37.78 -56.63 18.52
C THR A 116 -36.61 -55.83 17.97
N THR A 117 -36.48 -55.68 16.65
CA THR A 117 -35.37 -54.95 16.03
C THR A 117 -35.46 -53.44 16.26
N SER A 118 -36.66 -52.88 16.24
CA SER A 118 -36.89 -51.43 16.41
C SER A 118 -37.04 -50.98 17.86
N MET A 119 -37.13 -51.92 18.82
CA MET A 119 -37.15 -51.63 20.26
C MET A 119 -35.77 -51.26 20.80
N SER A 120 -35.74 -50.32 21.73
CA SER A 120 -34.56 -49.99 22.51
C SER A 120 -34.07 -51.20 23.35
N PRO A 121 -32.74 -51.34 23.53
CA PRO A 121 -32.18 -52.45 24.31
C PRO A 121 -32.58 -52.39 25.78
N TYR A 122 -32.84 -51.19 26.32
CA TYR A 122 -33.32 -51.00 27.68
C TYR A 122 -34.72 -51.60 27.87
N LEU A 123 -35.63 -51.35 26.93
CA LEU A 123 -36.99 -51.89 27.00
C LEU A 123 -37.00 -53.41 26.81
N ARG A 124 -36.18 -53.93 25.88
CA ARG A 124 -36.07 -55.38 25.60
C ARG A 124 -35.61 -56.20 26.82
N ALA A 125 -34.80 -55.61 27.70
CA ALA A 125 -34.32 -56.29 28.90
C ALA A 125 -35.37 -56.35 30.02
N ASN A 126 -36.26 -55.36 30.08
CA ASN A 126 -37.19 -55.17 31.21
C ASN A 126 -38.61 -55.65 30.95
N VAL A 127 -39.04 -55.74 29.69
CA VAL A 127 -40.43 -56.07 29.34
C VAL A 127 -40.47 -57.20 28.30
N PRO A 128 -41.27 -58.26 28.53
CA PRO A 128 -41.41 -59.33 27.56
C PRO A 128 -42.16 -58.87 26.31
N ASN A 129 -41.85 -59.48 25.18
CA ASN A 129 -42.50 -59.21 23.90
C ASN A 129 -44.01 -59.49 23.98
N GLY A 130 -44.82 -58.64 23.36
CA GLY A 130 -46.28 -58.80 23.29
C GLY A 130 -47.04 -58.36 24.54
N SER A 131 -46.45 -57.53 25.40
CA SER A 131 -47.11 -57.04 26.64
C SER A 131 -48.25 -56.05 26.40
N LEU A 132 -48.43 -55.54 25.17
CA LEU A 132 -49.54 -54.65 24.79
C LEU A 132 -50.47 -55.36 23.80
N ASN A 133 -51.77 -55.10 23.95
CA ASN A 133 -52.81 -55.55 23.02
C ASN A 133 -53.64 -54.34 22.57
N ALA A 134 -54.23 -54.42 21.38
CA ALA A 134 -55.10 -53.38 20.83
C ALA A 134 -56.53 -53.89 20.79
N ASP A 135 -57.44 -53.24 21.53
CA ASP A 135 -58.86 -53.57 21.54
C ASP A 135 -59.70 -52.38 21.07
N SER A 136 -60.83 -52.67 20.41
CA SER A 136 -61.74 -51.67 19.84
C SER A 136 -62.67 -51.13 20.92
N SER A 137 -62.19 -50.21 21.74
CA SER A 137 -63.05 -49.45 22.65
C SER A 137 -63.76 -48.32 21.90
N LYS A 138 -65.03 -48.05 22.25
CA LYS A 138 -65.71 -46.83 21.79
C LYS A 138 -65.01 -45.64 22.43
N SER A 139 -64.46 -44.77 21.60
CA SER A 139 -63.74 -43.58 22.04
C SER A 139 -64.68 -42.64 22.81
N MET A 140 -64.60 -42.63 24.14
CA MET A 140 -65.16 -41.54 24.95
C MET A 140 -64.26 -40.33 24.79
N ILE A 141 -64.36 -39.64 23.65
CA ILE A 141 -63.67 -38.38 23.44
C ILE A 141 -64.65 -37.29 23.86
N ASN A 142 -64.36 -36.62 24.98
CA ASN A 142 -64.73 -35.21 25.08
C ASN A 142 -63.88 -34.52 24.02
N GLY A 143 -64.38 -34.48 22.78
CA GLY A 143 -63.64 -33.97 21.63
C GLY A 143 -63.17 -32.56 21.92
N ASP A 144 -61.87 -32.31 21.77
CA ASP A 144 -61.38 -30.95 21.67
C ASP A 144 -62.25 -30.20 20.66
N ASP A 145 -62.73 -29.01 21.04
CA ASP A 145 -63.66 -28.25 20.21
C ASP A 145 -63.01 -28.03 18.84
N PRO A 146 -63.60 -28.52 17.72
CA PRO A 146 -62.99 -28.38 16.41
C PRO A 146 -62.76 -26.90 16.04
N LEU A 147 -63.55 -26.02 16.64
CA LEU A 147 -63.40 -24.57 16.56
C LEU A 147 -62.07 -24.07 17.14
N VAL A 148 -61.61 -24.63 18.27
CA VAL A 148 -60.32 -24.28 18.89
C VAL A 148 -59.16 -24.69 17.98
N SER A 149 -59.24 -25.89 17.39
CA SER A 149 -58.23 -26.37 16.44
C SER A 149 -58.16 -25.50 15.18
N ALA A 150 -59.31 -25.05 14.67
CA ALA A 150 -59.38 -24.12 13.55
C ALA A 150 -58.82 -22.75 13.93
N GLY A 151 -59.08 -22.28 15.17
CA GLY A 151 -58.52 -21.06 15.73
C GLY A 151 -57.00 -21.07 15.77
N TRP A 152 -56.39 -22.11 16.36
CA TRP A 152 -54.92 -22.26 16.40
C TRP A 152 -54.29 -22.29 15.00
N LYS A 153 -54.98 -22.91 14.03
CA LYS A 153 -54.52 -22.93 12.64
C LYS A 153 -54.57 -21.54 12.00
N LEU A 154 -55.64 -20.79 12.22
CA LEU A 154 -55.76 -19.41 11.71
C LEU A 154 -54.74 -18.48 12.36
N GLU A 155 -54.54 -18.58 13.67
CA GLU A 155 -53.53 -17.83 14.41
C GLU A 155 -52.11 -18.16 13.90
N SER A 156 -51.81 -19.45 13.69
CA SER A 156 -50.53 -19.86 13.09
C SER A 156 -50.32 -19.31 11.68
N LEU A 157 -51.37 -19.26 10.86
CA LEU A 157 -51.31 -18.67 9.52
C LEU A 157 -51.11 -17.15 9.56
N ASP A 158 -51.75 -16.45 10.50
CA ASP A 158 -51.56 -15.02 10.68
C ASP A 158 -50.14 -14.70 11.17
N ASN A 159 -49.64 -15.46 12.15
CA ASN A 159 -48.26 -15.36 12.62
C ASN A 159 -47.26 -15.58 11.48
N ALA A 160 -47.44 -16.64 10.68
CA ALA A 160 -46.61 -16.90 9.51
C ALA A 160 -46.68 -15.77 8.46
N ALA A 161 -47.86 -15.19 8.24
CA ALA A 161 -48.02 -14.06 7.33
C ALA A 161 -47.29 -12.80 7.84
N ASN A 162 -47.33 -12.55 9.15
CA ASN A 162 -46.63 -11.43 9.78
C ASN A 162 -45.11 -11.63 9.74
N ASP A 163 -44.61 -12.84 9.99
CA ASP A 163 -43.18 -13.18 9.87
C ASP A 163 -42.67 -13.02 8.44
N LEU A 164 -43.44 -13.48 7.44
CA LEU A 164 -43.09 -13.30 6.03
C LEU A 164 -43.06 -11.82 5.62
N LYS A 165 -44.01 -11.02 6.12
CA LYS A 165 -44.00 -9.56 5.89
C LYS A 165 -42.78 -8.90 6.52
N ALA A 166 -42.44 -9.26 7.77
CA ALA A 166 -41.27 -8.73 8.46
C ALA A 166 -39.96 -9.14 7.75
N ALA A 167 -39.87 -10.38 7.28
CA ALA A 167 -38.74 -10.85 6.49
C ALA A 167 -38.63 -10.10 5.15
N ALA A 168 -39.75 -9.87 4.46
CA ALA A 168 -39.78 -9.10 3.23
C ALA A 168 -39.33 -7.64 3.44
N GLN A 169 -39.73 -7.00 4.55
CA GLN A 169 -39.26 -5.66 4.90
C GLN A 169 -37.74 -5.63 5.11
N LYS A 170 -37.18 -6.57 5.89
CA LYS A 170 -35.72 -6.70 6.08
C LYS A 170 -34.97 -6.93 4.77
N LEU A 171 -35.50 -7.78 3.89
CA LEU A 171 -34.92 -8.02 2.57
C LEU A 171 -34.96 -6.76 1.69
N ASN A 172 -36.01 -5.95 1.78
CA ASN A 172 -36.10 -4.71 1.03
C ASN A 172 -35.09 -3.65 1.53
N GLU A 173 -34.88 -3.57 2.85
CA GLU A 173 -33.82 -2.74 3.44
C GLU A 173 -32.43 -3.15 2.96
N GLU A 174 -32.15 -4.46 2.97
CA GLU A 174 -30.89 -5.00 2.44
C GLU A 174 -30.73 -4.77 0.93
N THR A 175 -31.81 -4.90 0.16
CA THR A 175 -31.82 -4.60 -1.28
C THR A 175 -31.53 -3.13 -1.53
N SER A 176 -32.06 -2.22 -0.70
CA SER A 176 -31.81 -0.79 -0.82
C SER A 176 -30.32 -0.46 -0.59
N LYS A 177 -29.70 -1.09 0.41
CA LYS A 177 -28.24 -0.98 0.63
C LYS A 177 -27.45 -1.53 -0.55
N GLU A 178 -27.90 -2.63 -1.14
CA GLU A 178 -27.26 -3.27 -2.29
C GLU A 178 -27.32 -2.38 -3.54
N VAL A 179 -28.45 -1.71 -3.78
CA VAL A 179 -28.60 -0.74 -4.86
C VAL A 179 -27.59 0.42 -4.72
N LEU A 180 -27.39 0.94 -3.50
CA LEU A 180 -26.38 1.98 -3.23
C LEU A 180 -24.96 1.48 -3.46
N TYR A 181 -24.66 0.26 -3.05
CA TYR A 181 -23.37 -0.39 -3.26
C TYR A 181 -23.05 -0.56 -4.75
N TRP A 182 -23.97 -1.14 -5.53
CA TRP A 182 -23.77 -1.31 -6.99
C TRP A 182 -23.70 0.02 -7.73
N LYS A 183 -24.45 1.03 -7.29
CA LYS A 183 -24.34 2.39 -7.84
C LYS A 183 -22.93 2.96 -7.63
N SER A 184 -22.35 2.75 -6.45
CA SER A 184 -20.99 3.18 -6.12
C SER A 184 -19.93 2.38 -6.89
N ILE A 185 -20.16 1.09 -7.14
CA ILE A 185 -19.29 0.31 -8.03
C ILE A 185 -19.36 0.84 -9.46
N LEU A 186 -20.56 1.18 -9.95
CA LEU A 186 -20.73 1.70 -11.30
C LEU A 186 -19.96 3.01 -11.50
N THR A 187 -19.91 3.90 -10.50
CA THR A 187 -19.08 5.12 -10.60
C THR A 187 -17.59 4.78 -10.71
N VAL A 188 -17.10 3.80 -9.95
CA VAL A 188 -15.71 3.33 -10.04
C VAL A 188 -15.41 2.71 -11.41
N VAL A 189 -16.28 1.85 -11.93
CA VAL A 189 -16.11 1.22 -13.26
C VAL A 189 -16.15 2.26 -14.38
N SER A 190 -17.02 3.26 -14.28
CA SER A 190 -17.11 4.34 -15.27
C SER A 190 -15.80 5.13 -15.44
N LYS A 191 -14.91 5.09 -14.44
CA LYS A 191 -13.58 5.73 -14.47
C LYS A 191 -12.48 4.85 -15.04
N GLY A 192 -12.81 3.60 -15.43
CA GLY A 192 -11.88 2.67 -16.04
C GLY A 192 -11.03 1.86 -15.04
N GLU A 193 -11.42 1.81 -13.77
CA GLU A 193 -10.75 0.97 -12.77
C GLU A 193 -11.04 -0.51 -13.02
N ILE A 194 -10.02 -1.35 -12.84
CA ILE A 194 -10.12 -2.79 -13.12
C ILE A 194 -10.70 -3.50 -11.89
N LEU A 195 -11.87 -4.11 -12.06
CA LEU A 195 -12.48 -5.00 -11.08
C LEU A 195 -12.17 -6.45 -11.38
N PHE A 196 -11.88 -7.21 -10.33
CA PHE A 196 -11.77 -8.65 -10.40
C PHE A 196 -12.32 -9.29 -9.15
N LYS A 197 -12.72 -10.56 -9.26
CA LYS A 197 -13.26 -11.33 -8.14
C LYS A 197 -12.12 -12.04 -7.42
N ILE A 198 -12.03 -11.85 -6.11
CA ILE A 198 -11.11 -12.63 -5.27
C ILE A 198 -11.88 -13.76 -4.61
N ARG A 199 -11.21 -14.91 -4.47
CA ARG A 199 -11.68 -16.05 -3.68
C ARG A 199 -10.64 -16.29 -2.60
N LYS A 200 -10.85 -15.74 -1.40
CA LYS A 200 -9.98 -15.94 -0.24
C LYS A 200 -10.82 -16.56 0.87
N GLY A 201 -10.68 -17.87 1.05
CA GLY A 201 -11.57 -18.63 1.94
C GLY A 201 -13.02 -18.57 1.45
N ASP A 202 -13.94 -18.19 2.33
CA ASP A 202 -15.38 -18.05 2.05
C ASP A 202 -15.76 -16.64 1.53
N LEU A 203 -14.84 -15.68 1.57
CA LEU A 203 -15.09 -14.33 1.08
C LEU A 203 -15.08 -14.30 -0.45
N ARG A 204 -16.23 -13.94 -1.03
CA ARG A 204 -16.47 -13.79 -2.47
C ARG A 204 -16.64 -12.32 -2.86
N ASP A 205 -15.69 -11.49 -2.45
CA ASP A 205 -15.77 -10.05 -2.64
C ASP A 205 -15.20 -9.59 -3.98
N LEU A 206 -15.63 -8.40 -4.39
CA LEU A 206 -15.04 -7.67 -5.51
C LEU A 206 -13.78 -6.95 -5.05
N SER A 207 -12.82 -6.81 -5.95
CA SER A 207 -11.55 -6.18 -5.65
C SER A 207 -11.10 -5.32 -6.80
N ILE A 208 -10.41 -4.23 -6.47
CA ILE A 208 -9.84 -3.29 -7.42
C ILE A 208 -8.33 -3.53 -7.48
N LYS A 209 -7.79 -3.57 -8.70
CA LYS A 209 -6.35 -3.50 -8.94
C LYS A 209 -5.97 -2.04 -9.14
N TYR A 210 -5.28 -1.44 -8.17
CA TYR A 210 -4.79 -0.06 -8.28
C TYR A 210 -3.28 0.04 -8.49
N GLY A 211 -2.55 -1.07 -8.38
CA GLY A 211 -1.10 -1.14 -8.54
C GLY A 211 -0.58 -1.26 -9.98
N PHE A 212 0.74 -1.20 -10.13
CA PHE A 212 1.45 -1.04 -11.42
C PHE A 212 2.04 -2.33 -12.01
N ASP A 213 1.55 -3.50 -11.59
CA ASP A 213 2.01 -4.80 -12.07
C ASP A 213 1.88 -4.95 -13.61
N ASP A 214 0.79 -4.43 -14.19
CA ASP A 214 0.58 -4.44 -15.65
C ASP A 214 1.54 -3.50 -16.38
N SER A 215 2.06 -2.48 -15.67
CA SER A 215 3.05 -1.53 -16.19
C SER A 215 4.48 -2.08 -16.14
N GLY A 216 4.68 -3.32 -15.67
CA GLY A 216 6.02 -3.93 -15.55
C GLY A 216 6.75 -3.57 -14.25
N SER A 217 6.02 -3.13 -13.23
CA SER A 217 6.54 -3.10 -11.86
C SER A 217 6.97 -4.50 -11.43
N GLN A 218 8.07 -4.58 -10.67
CA GLN A 218 8.56 -5.82 -10.05
C GLN A 218 8.46 -5.75 -8.53
N TYR A 219 7.69 -4.78 -8.01
CA TYR A 219 7.52 -4.61 -6.58
C TYR A 219 6.74 -5.76 -5.96
N GLN A 220 7.02 -6.06 -4.69
CA GLN A 220 6.44 -7.21 -3.99
C GLN A 220 4.91 -7.08 -3.85
N ASP A 221 4.42 -5.88 -3.54
CA ASP A 221 2.99 -5.64 -3.47
C ASP A 221 2.41 -5.30 -4.85
N LYS A 222 1.35 -6.03 -5.23
CA LYS A 222 0.63 -5.87 -6.49
C LYS A 222 -0.41 -4.75 -6.45
N GLY A 223 -0.69 -4.18 -5.27
CA GLY A 223 -1.65 -3.08 -5.12
C GLY A 223 -3.08 -3.54 -5.39
N ILE A 224 -3.55 -4.47 -4.55
CA ILE A 224 -4.89 -5.04 -4.61
C ILE A 224 -5.66 -4.58 -3.37
N ALA A 225 -6.88 -4.08 -3.58
CA ALA A 225 -7.78 -3.73 -2.50
C ALA A 225 -9.12 -4.42 -2.66
N VAL A 226 -9.69 -4.86 -1.54
CA VAL A 226 -11.01 -5.46 -1.47
C VAL A 226 -12.03 -4.35 -1.25
N LEU A 227 -13.10 -4.37 -2.05
CA LEU A 227 -14.26 -3.53 -1.86
C LEU A 227 -15.21 -4.22 -0.89
N LYS A 228 -15.46 -3.60 0.25
CA LYS A 228 -16.43 -4.11 1.22
C LYS A 228 -17.61 -3.17 1.35
N ARG A 229 -18.78 -3.77 1.47
CA ARG A 229 -20.01 -3.05 1.80
C ARG A 229 -19.99 -2.68 3.28
N GLU A 230 -20.17 -1.41 3.60
CA GLU A 230 -20.37 -0.95 4.96
C GLU A 230 -21.85 -1.09 5.37
N ASN A 231 -22.16 -1.03 6.66
CA ASN A 231 -23.51 -1.21 7.22
C ASN A 231 -24.56 -0.24 6.63
N LYS A 232 -24.12 0.94 6.17
CA LYS A 232 -24.99 1.96 5.55
C LYS A 232 -25.23 1.73 4.05
N GLY A 233 -24.61 0.69 3.45
CA GLY A 233 -24.60 0.48 2.00
C GLY A 233 -23.56 1.33 1.26
N SER A 234 -22.76 2.11 1.97
CA SER A 234 -21.57 2.80 1.44
C SER A 234 -20.50 1.78 1.07
N LEU A 235 -19.72 2.14 0.05
CA LEU A 235 -18.59 1.35 -0.41
C LEU A 235 -17.36 1.71 0.43
N SER A 236 -16.73 0.73 1.06
CA SER A 236 -15.48 0.91 1.80
C SER A 236 -14.32 0.24 1.07
N PHE A 237 -13.19 0.95 1.01
CA PHE A 237 -11.96 0.51 0.38
C PHE A 237 -11.02 -0.07 1.45
N GLN A 238 -10.79 -1.38 1.44
CA GLN A 238 -9.88 -2.04 2.38
C GLN A 238 -8.67 -2.61 1.65
N THR A 239 -7.49 -2.15 2.03
CA THR A 239 -6.21 -2.72 1.58
C THR A 239 -5.74 -3.77 2.58
N GLU A 240 -5.07 -4.83 2.13
CA GLU A 240 -4.52 -5.86 3.03
C GLU A 240 -3.40 -5.32 3.93
N VAL A 241 -2.71 -4.28 3.48
CA VAL A 241 -1.68 -3.55 4.22
C VAL A 241 -2.32 -2.38 4.95
N SER A 242 -1.92 -2.14 6.20
CA SER A 242 -2.31 -0.96 6.99
C SER A 242 -2.18 0.33 6.17
N LYS A 243 -3.05 1.33 6.45
CA LYS A 243 -3.09 2.61 5.72
C LYS A 243 -1.67 3.15 5.53
N ARG A 244 -1.24 3.23 4.26
CA ARG A 244 0.06 3.77 3.89
C ARG A 244 0.06 5.28 4.13
N THR A 245 1.07 5.80 4.83
CA THR A 245 1.16 7.22 5.18
C THR A 245 2.49 7.85 4.80
N LYS A 246 3.40 7.08 4.19
CA LYS A 246 4.78 7.48 3.96
C LYS A 246 4.99 7.93 2.52
N VAL A 247 5.82 8.95 2.35
CA VAL A 247 6.14 9.59 1.07
C VAL A 247 7.64 9.85 1.00
N VAL A 248 8.21 9.83 -0.20
CA VAL A 248 9.62 10.16 -0.39
C VAL A 248 9.85 11.66 -0.26
N LYS A 249 10.82 12.03 0.58
CA LYS A 249 11.27 13.39 0.82
C LYS A 249 12.73 13.52 0.45
N VAL A 250 13.06 14.59 -0.27
CA VAL A 250 14.44 14.92 -0.65
C VAL A 250 14.91 16.16 0.11
N THR A 251 16.04 16.05 0.79
CA THR A 251 16.70 17.14 1.52
C THR A 251 18.10 17.37 0.96
N LEU A 252 18.45 18.64 0.78
CA LEU A 252 19.74 19.09 0.28
C LEU A 252 20.52 19.74 1.42
N PHE A 253 21.75 19.28 1.62
CA PHE A 253 22.70 19.86 2.56
C PHE A 253 23.93 20.37 1.82
N GLN A 254 24.47 21.49 2.29
CA GLN A 254 25.75 22.02 1.81
C GLN A 254 26.78 21.90 2.93
N ILE A 255 28.00 21.52 2.57
CA ILE A 255 29.12 21.46 3.51
C ILE A 255 29.82 22.81 3.47
N LEU A 256 29.67 23.62 4.53
CA LEU A 256 30.40 24.88 4.72
C LEU A 256 31.22 24.75 6.00
N GLY A 257 32.55 24.84 5.89
CA GLY A 257 33.44 24.79 7.06
C GLY A 257 33.43 23.47 7.86
N GLY A 258 32.94 22.37 7.27
CA GLY A 258 32.82 21.07 7.94
C GLY A 258 31.47 20.80 8.60
N GLU A 259 30.57 21.80 8.66
CA GLU A 259 29.22 21.65 9.19
C GLU A 259 28.19 21.44 8.07
N ARG A 260 27.17 20.61 8.33
CA ARG A 260 26.09 20.31 7.37
C ARG A 260 24.95 21.32 7.53
N ILE A 261 24.84 22.27 6.61
CA ILE A 261 23.76 23.26 6.62
C ILE A 261 22.63 22.76 5.72
N LYS A 262 21.38 22.78 6.21
CA LYS A 262 20.18 22.42 5.45
C LYS A 262 19.83 23.55 4.49
N VAL A 263 19.97 23.29 3.18
CA VAL A 263 19.94 24.31 2.11
C VAL A 263 18.70 24.18 1.21
N GLY A 264 18.06 23.01 1.18
CA GLY A 264 16.82 22.81 0.45
C GLY A 264 16.03 21.63 0.98
N VAL A 265 14.70 21.74 0.90
CA VAL A 265 13.76 20.66 1.20
C VAL A 265 12.77 20.58 0.06
N SER A 266 12.55 19.38 -0.45
CA SER A 266 11.44 19.11 -1.35
C SER A 266 10.16 19.17 -0.54
N SER A 267 9.20 19.96 -0.99
CA SER A 267 7.83 19.82 -0.52
C SER A 267 7.33 18.46 -1.02
N SER A 268 7.02 17.54 -0.11
CA SER A 268 6.39 16.25 -0.45
C SER A 268 5.04 16.43 -1.19
N ILE A 269 4.52 17.66 -1.19
CA ILE A 269 3.27 18.15 -1.80
C ILE A 269 3.32 18.43 -3.30
N CYS A 270 4.48 18.40 -3.96
CA CYS A 270 4.52 18.70 -5.39
C CYS A 270 3.95 17.52 -6.21
N GLY A 271 2.63 17.40 -6.31
CA GLY A 271 1.99 16.56 -7.32
C GLY A 271 0.52 16.19 -7.11
N VAL A 272 0.08 15.75 -5.94
CA VAL A 272 -1.27 15.16 -5.82
C VAL A 272 -1.89 15.48 -4.48
N GLY A 273 -3.15 15.90 -4.48
CA GLY A 273 -3.97 16.16 -3.29
C GLY A 273 -4.20 14.90 -2.47
N ILE A 274 -3.15 14.46 -1.77
CA ILE A 274 -3.16 13.27 -0.90
C ILE A 274 -4.04 13.51 0.35
N LEU A 275 -4.48 14.76 0.57
CA LEU A 275 -5.30 15.18 1.71
C LEU A 275 -6.51 16.01 1.27
N SER A 276 -7.21 15.61 0.21
CA SER A 276 -8.66 15.86 0.23
C SER A 276 -9.23 14.92 1.28
N GLU A 277 -9.30 15.35 2.54
CA GLU A 277 -10.06 14.69 3.61
C GLU A 277 -11.57 14.82 3.34
N GLU A 278 -12.00 14.55 2.10
CA GLU A 278 -13.39 14.24 1.82
C GLU A 278 -13.59 12.80 2.26
N GLU A 279 -13.71 12.62 3.57
CA GLU A 279 -14.04 11.35 4.20
C GLU A 279 -15.28 10.77 3.49
N GLY A 280 -15.10 9.67 2.75
CA GLY A 280 -16.19 8.90 2.14
C GLY A 280 -16.21 8.85 0.61
N ASN A 281 -15.32 9.56 -0.11
CA ASN A 281 -15.20 9.32 -1.54
C ASN A 281 -14.18 8.22 -1.85
N VAL A 282 -14.66 7.02 -2.18
CA VAL A 282 -13.82 5.86 -2.54
C VAL A 282 -12.84 6.19 -3.68
N GLU A 283 -13.18 7.14 -4.53
CA GLU A 283 -12.36 7.52 -5.67
C GLU A 283 -11.08 8.26 -5.26
N THR A 284 -11.18 9.14 -4.26
CA THR A 284 -10.01 9.82 -3.70
C THR A 284 -9.15 8.82 -2.94
N ASP A 285 -9.77 7.87 -2.25
CA ASP A 285 -9.07 6.79 -1.55
C ASP A 285 -8.26 5.91 -2.52
N ILE A 286 -8.84 5.52 -3.67
CA ILE A 286 -8.14 4.75 -4.70
C ILE A 286 -6.95 5.55 -5.26
N LYS A 287 -7.15 6.83 -5.57
CA LYS A 287 -6.06 7.70 -6.07
C LYS A 287 -4.94 7.84 -5.04
N ASN A 288 -5.29 8.03 -3.77
CA ASN A 288 -4.34 8.15 -2.68
C ASN A 288 -3.56 6.84 -2.50
N ALA A 289 -4.25 5.70 -2.45
CA ALA A 289 -3.62 4.38 -2.36
C ALA A 289 -2.65 4.11 -3.52
N ARG A 290 -3.00 4.51 -4.74
CA ARG A 290 -2.14 4.42 -5.92
C ARG A 290 -0.87 5.27 -5.78
N ASN A 291 -0.99 6.52 -5.35
CA ASN A 291 0.16 7.40 -5.18
C ASN A 291 1.09 6.91 -4.07
N LEU A 292 0.53 6.44 -2.96
CA LEU A 292 1.29 5.91 -1.83
C LEU A 292 2.06 4.63 -2.21
N LEU A 293 1.42 3.73 -2.95
CA LEU A 293 2.11 2.56 -3.50
C LEU A 293 3.23 2.95 -4.46
N PHE A 294 3.03 3.98 -5.29
CA PHE A 294 4.07 4.49 -6.19
C PHE A 294 5.28 5.04 -5.43
N GLU A 295 5.05 5.78 -4.34
CA GLU A 295 6.12 6.32 -3.49
C GLU A 295 6.89 5.22 -2.72
N GLU A 296 6.18 4.19 -2.24
CA GLU A 296 6.78 3.02 -1.62
C GLU A 296 7.67 2.25 -2.60
N GLU A 297 7.17 2.01 -3.82
CA GLU A 297 7.94 1.38 -4.89
C GLU A 297 9.16 2.22 -5.26
N LEU A 298 9.02 3.54 -5.36
CA LEU A 298 10.12 4.45 -5.65
C LEU A 298 11.25 4.29 -4.64
N PHE A 299 10.93 4.36 -3.35
CA PHE A 299 11.92 4.20 -2.30
C PHE A 299 12.57 2.81 -2.30
N HIS A 300 11.79 1.76 -2.55
CA HIS A 300 12.31 0.40 -2.65
C HIS A 300 13.30 0.24 -3.80
N GLN A 301 12.96 0.73 -4.99
CA GLN A 301 13.82 0.65 -6.16
C GLN A 301 15.11 1.46 -5.96
N MET A 302 15.01 2.67 -5.38
CA MET A 302 16.19 3.47 -5.02
C MET A 302 17.08 2.78 -4.01
N THR A 303 16.50 2.11 -3.00
CA THR A 303 17.26 1.34 -2.00
C THR A 303 18.01 0.17 -2.64
N MET A 304 17.38 -0.54 -3.57
CA MET A 304 18.01 -1.65 -4.30
C MET A 304 19.17 -1.16 -5.18
N GLU A 305 19.00 -0.03 -5.86
CA GLU A 305 20.06 0.58 -6.65
C GLU A 305 21.20 1.13 -5.79
N ALA A 306 20.89 1.78 -4.66
CA ALA A 306 21.88 2.35 -3.74
C ALA A 306 22.86 1.29 -3.23
N ARG A 307 22.41 0.05 -3.01
CA ARG A 307 23.29 -1.09 -2.66
C ARG A 307 24.35 -1.38 -3.73
N GLY A 308 24.01 -1.20 -5.00
CA GLY A 308 24.95 -1.35 -6.13
C GLY A 308 25.87 -0.15 -6.34
N LEU A 309 25.59 0.99 -5.72
CA LEU A 309 26.32 2.25 -5.91
C LEU A 309 27.21 2.63 -4.72
N ALA A 310 27.54 1.68 -3.83
CA ALA A 310 28.42 1.93 -2.68
C ALA A 310 29.79 2.52 -3.08
N SER A 311 30.33 2.14 -4.25
CA SER A 311 31.57 2.68 -4.80
C SER A 311 31.49 4.17 -5.16
N HIS A 312 30.28 4.71 -5.37
CA HIS A 312 30.03 6.10 -5.74
C HIS A 312 29.60 6.96 -4.54
N ARG A 313 30.02 6.58 -3.32
CA ARG A 313 29.75 7.30 -2.06
C ARG A 313 28.26 7.46 -1.76
N VAL A 314 27.47 6.45 -2.14
CA VAL A 314 26.07 6.30 -1.75
C VAL A 314 26.02 5.39 -0.55
N GLN A 315 25.39 5.84 0.53
CA GLN A 315 25.20 5.07 1.77
C GLN A 315 23.71 4.98 2.08
N VAL A 316 23.29 3.81 2.55
CA VAL A 316 21.92 3.58 3.04
C VAL A 316 22.01 3.45 4.55
N VAL A 317 21.39 4.37 5.28
CA VAL A 317 21.39 4.42 6.75
C VAL A 317 19.95 4.62 7.21
N ASP A 318 19.41 3.70 8.01
CA ASP A 318 18.11 3.79 8.70
C ASP A 318 16.97 4.45 7.90
N HIS A 319 16.58 3.81 6.77
CA HIS A 319 15.53 4.31 5.87
C HIS A 319 15.83 5.67 5.22
N LYS A 320 17.11 6.05 5.15
CA LYS A 320 17.62 7.22 4.42
C LYS A 320 18.70 6.79 3.45
N ILE A 321 18.70 7.41 2.28
CA ILE A 321 19.75 7.26 1.27
C ILE A 321 20.55 8.56 1.25
N ILE A 322 21.82 8.48 1.63
CA ILE A 322 22.75 9.62 1.69
C ILE A 322 23.69 9.51 0.49
N ILE A 323 23.69 10.53 -0.35
CA ILE A 323 24.52 10.63 -1.56
C ILE A 323 25.46 11.82 -1.38
N ASN A 324 26.76 11.55 -1.28
CA ASN A 324 27.78 12.58 -1.13
C ASN A 324 28.31 13.03 -2.50
N LEU A 325 27.99 14.27 -2.89
CA LEU A 325 28.39 14.92 -4.14
C LEU A 325 29.57 15.89 -3.92
N TYR A 326 30.49 15.59 -3.01
CA TYR A 326 31.64 16.42 -2.58
C TYR A 326 31.25 17.70 -1.84
N ASP A 327 30.73 18.71 -2.55
CA ASP A 327 30.34 20.01 -1.96
C ASP A 327 28.94 19.99 -1.32
N GLU A 328 28.13 19.02 -1.75
CA GLU A 328 26.72 18.89 -1.38
C GLU A 328 26.41 17.45 -0.96
N ILE A 329 25.50 17.29 -0.01
CA ILE A 329 24.96 15.99 0.40
C ILE A 329 23.47 15.99 0.06
N LEU A 330 23.06 14.98 -0.69
CA LEU A 330 21.68 14.71 -1.03
C LEU A 330 21.17 13.59 -0.12
N GLU A 331 20.17 13.88 0.69
CA GLU A 331 19.51 12.87 1.54
C GLU A 331 18.10 12.61 1.01
N VAL A 332 17.75 11.34 0.86
CA VAL A 332 16.42 10.88 0.46
C VAL A 332 15.84 10.04 1.60
N GLU A 333 14.71 10.47 2.15
CA GLU A 333 14.06 9.86 3.31
C GLU A 333 12.65 9.39 2.96
N TYR A 334 12.21 8.29 3.57
CA TYR A 334 10.83 7.80 3.50
C TYR A 334 10.07 8.18 4.80
N THR A 335 9.40 9.33 4.79
CA THR A 335 8.79 9.95 6.00
C THR A 335 7.27 9.95 5.92
N ASP A 336 6.60 9.85 7.08
CA ASP A 336 5.14 10.03 7.18
C ASP A 336 4.67 11.45 6.82
N ILE A 337 3.54 11.55 6.12
CA ILE A 337 2.93 12.80 5.64
C ILE A 337 2.72 13.79 6.79
N ASN A 338 2.29 13.34 7.95
CA ASN A 338 2.00 14.20 9.11
C ASN A 338 3.24 14.97 9.61
N ASN A 339 4.42 14.35 9.50
CA ASN A 339 5.68 14.98 9.90
C ASN A 339 6.21 15.98 8.86
N THR A 340 5.69 15.94 7.62
CA THR A 340 6.15 16.80 6.52
C THR A 340 5.50 18.18 6.51
N ASN A 341 4.30 18.33 7.08
CA ASN A 341 3.58 19.61 7.14
C ASN A 341 4.30 20.67 8.01
N LEU A 342 5.17 20.25 8.92
CA LEU A 342 5.91 21.13 9.83
C LEU A 342 7.06 21.92 9.15
N ASP A 343 7.49 21.52 7.95
CA ASP A 343 8.65 22.12 7.26
C ASP A 343 8.26 23.17 6.19
N ILE A 344 6.96 23.38 5.93
CA ILE A 344 6.44 24.23 4.83
C ILE A 344 6.71 25.74 5.06
N GLY A 345 6.99 26.16 6.29
CA GLY A 345 7.16 27.58 6.67
C GLY A 345 8.56 28.18 6.50
N LYS A 346 9.59 27.40 6.14
CA LYS A 346 10.96 27.92 5.97
C LYS A 346 11.33 27.88 4.49
N SER A 347 11.09 28.99 3.78
CA SER A 347 11.50 29.15 2.38
C SER A 347 13.02 29.14 2.25
N VAL A 348 13.61 27.95 2.06
CA VAL A 348 15.04 27.77 1.84
C VAL A 348 15.37 27.94 0.36
N LYS A 349 16.46 28.65 0.05
CA LYS A 349 16.84 29.12 -1.30
C LYS A 349 16.85 28.03 -2.40
N TYR A 350 17.09 26.76 -2.06
CA TYR A 350 17.16 25.65 -3.03
C TYR A 350 15.99 24.67 -2.97
N SER A 351 14.84 25.08 -2.42
CA SER A 351 13.63 24.23 -2.41
C SER A 351 13.17 23.82 -3.81
N THR A 352 13.22 24.74 -4.79
CA THR A 352 12.86 24.46 -6.19
C THR A 352 13.73 23.36 -6.81
N ARG A 353 15.04 23.37 -6.51
CA ARG A 353 15.97 22.34 -6.98
C ARG A 353 15.66 20.96 -6.39
N ALA A 354 15.35 20.91 -5.10
CA ALA A 354 14.94 19.67 -4.44
C ALA A 354 13.63 19.10 -5.04
N ASN A 355 12.66 19.97 -5.34
CA ASN A 355 11.43 19.58 -6.02
C ASN A 355 11.70 19.03 -7.44
N TYR A 356 12.60 19.64 -8.21
CA TYR A 356 12.98 19.10 -9.52
C TYR A 356 13.66 17.74 -9.41
N ILE A 357 14.54 17.53 -8.43
CA ILE A 357 15.18 16.23 -8.19
C ILE A 357 14.12 15.16 -7.87
N CYS A 358 13.16 15.49 -7.01
CA CYS A 358 12.06 14.59 -6.68
C CYS A 358 11.21 14.25 -7.93
N ALA A 359 10.86 15.25 -8.75
CA ALA A 359 10.13 15.04 -9.99
C ALA A 359 10.91 14.15 -10.98
N VAL A 360 12.23 14.34 -11.09
CA VAL A 360 13.09 13.50 -11.93
C VAL A 360 13.07 12.05 -11.46
N PHE A 361 13.13 11.77 -10.15
CA PHE A 361 13.04 10.40 -9.64
C PHE A 361 11.73 9.72 -10.02
N ARG A 362 10.60 10.42 -9.86
CA ARG A 362 9.28 9.90 -10.25
C ARG A 362 9.21 9.61 -11.76
N ILE A 363 9.71 10.53 -12.59
CA ILE A 363 9.77 10.35 -14.05
C ILE A 363 10.66 9.17 -14.43
N LEU A 364 11.81 9.00 -13.77
CA LEU A 364 12.73 7.88 -14.02
C LEU A 364 12.11 6.54 -13.64
N LEU A 365 11.31 6.48 -12.56
CA LEU A 365 10.54 5.28 -12.21
C LEU A 365 9.50 4.94 -13.29
N SER A 366 8.75 5.93 -13.79
CA SER A 366 7.81 5.70 -14.90
C SER A 366 8.51 5.22 -16.17
N ASN A 367 9.72 5.72 -16.44
CA ASN A 367 10.54 5.24 -17.55
C ASN A 367 11.02 3.79 -17.32
N LEU A 368 11.35 3.43 -16.08
CA LEU A 368 11.70 2.06 -15.71
C LEU A 368 10.54 1.11 -15.95
N HIS A 369 9.32 1.45 -15.52
CA HIS A 369 8.10 0.68 -15.81
C HIS A 369 7.93 0.45 -17.30
N ARG A 370 7.99 1.52 -18.10
CA ARG A 370 7.91 1.43 -19.57
C ARG A 370 8.96 0.49 -20.17
N ARG A 371 10.22 0.56 -19.70
CA ARG A 371 11.31 -0.32 -20.16
C ARG A 371 11.06 -1.79 -19.77
N ASN A 372 10.56 -2.04 -18.57
CA ASN A 372 10.24 -3.40 -18.13
C ASN A 372 9.08 -3.98 -18.94
N LEU A 373 8.04 -3.18 -19.19
CA LEU A 373 6.93 -3.57 -20.05
C LEU A 373 7.41 -3.85 -21.49
N GLN A 374 8.30 -3.02 -22.04
CA GLN A 374 8.91 -3.28 -23.36
C GLN A 374 9.68 -4.60 -23.38
N LYS A 375 10.46 -4.91 -22.33
CA LYS A 375 11.13 -6.21 -22.21
C LYS A 375 10.15 -7.37 -22.13
N ARG A 376 9.06 -7.23 -21.37
CA ARG A 376 8.00 -8.26 -21.29
C ARG A 376 7.29 -8.48 -22.64
N ARG A 377 7.23 -7.45 -23.50
CA ARG A 377 6.67 -7.55 -24.85
C ARG A 377 7.66 -8.13 -25.87
N GLN A 378 8.97 -8.09 -25.60
CA GLN A 378 9.96 -8.70 -26.48
C GLN A 378 9.85 -10.22 -26.38
N LEU A 379 10.07 -10.92 -27.50
CA LEU A 379 10.07 -12.38 -27.50
C LEU A 379 11.16 -12.88 -26.55
N PRO A 380 10.89 -13.95 -25.76
CA PRO A 380 11.90 -14.53 -24.89
C PRO A 380 13.11 -14.94 -25.74
N VAL A 381 14.29 -14.44 -25.38
CA VAL A 381 15.54 -14.84 -26.02
C VAL A 381 15.85 -16.28 -25.60
N ASN A 382 16.22 -17.13 -26.56
CA ASN A 382 16.55 -18.53 -26.32
C ASN A 382 17.64 -18.65 -25.23
N ILE A 383 17.42 -19.55 -24.28
CA ILE A 383 18.23 -19.81 -23.07
C ILE A 383 19.69 -20.25 -23.41
N ILE A 384 19.99 -20.51 -24.68
CA ILE A 384 21.25 -21.12 -25.14
C ILE A 384 22.44 -20.15 -25.11
N THR A 385 22.21 -18.84 -25.05
CA THR A 385 23.30 -17.87 -24.82
C THR A 385 23.54 -17.72 -23.32
N ASN A 386 24.68 -18.22 -22.84
CA ASN A 386 25.25 -18.05 -21.49
C ASN A 386 25.50 -16.59 -21.06
N ASP A 387 24.84 -15.60 -21.68
CA ASP A 387 24.65 -14.32 -21.04
C ASP A 387 23.63 -14.55 -19.92
N LEU A 388 24.16 -14.99 -18.77
CA LEU A 388 23.54 -14.80 -17.46
C LEU A 388 23.02 -13.37 -17.46
N SER A 389 21.73 -13.23 -17.78
CA SER A 389 21.05 -11.96 -17.99
C SER A 389 21.56 -11.00 -16.93
N LYS A 390 22.46 -10.09 -17.32
CA LYS A 390 22.93 -9.02 -16.45
C LYS A 390 21.65 -8.35 -16.02
N LYS A 391 21.18 -8.65 -14.80
CA LYS A 391 19.91 -8.16 -14.26
C LYS A 391 19.95 -6.68 -14.55
N SER A 392 19.11 -6.23 -15.47
CA SER A 392 19.19 -4.85 -15.94
C SER A 392 19.05 -3.99 -14.71
N GLY A 393 20.11 -3.27 -14.35
CA GLY A 393 20.13 -2.49 -13.12
C GLY A 393 18.92 -1.57 -13.10
N VAL A 394 18.36 -1.39 -11.92
CA VAL A 394 17.50 -0.25 -11.66
C VAL A 394 18.37 0.99 -11.84
N TYR A 395 17.95 1.93 -12.68
CA TYR A 395 18.70 3.15 -12.99
C TYR A 395 17.83 4.37 -12.70
N ILE A 396 17.77 4.77 -11.44
CA ILE A 396 17.02 5.93 -10.93
C ILE A 396 18.01 6.94 -10.34
N LEU A 397 18.90 6.50 -9.44
CA LEU A 397 19.91 7.33 -8.80
C LEU A 397 21.11 7.59 -9.71
N GLN A 398 21.58 6.56 -10.42
CA GLN A 398 22.80 6.61 -11.22
C GLN A 398 22.76 7.70 -12.30
N PRO A 399 21.67 7.87 -13.09
CA PRO A 399 21.64 8.93 -14.09
C PRO A 399 21.72 10.33 -13.47
N LEU A 400 21.07 10.57 -12.35
CA LEU A 400 21.14 11.87 -11.65
C LEU A 400 22.56 12.16 -11.17
N ILE A 401 23.18 11.19 -10.49
CA ILE A 401 24.57 11.31 -10.02
C ILE A 401 25.50 11.57 -11.22
N ALA A 402 25.28 10.88 -12.34
CA ALA A 402 26.06 11.07 -13.56
C ALA A 402 25.98 12.51 -14.08
N HIS A 403 24.79 13.08 -14.16
CA HIS A 403 24.58 14.46 -14.64
C HIS A 403 25.17 15.48 -13.69
N VAL A 404 25.00 15.32 -12.38
CA VAL A 404 25.55 16.27 -11.40
C VAL A 404 27.08 16.21 -11.34
N LEU A 405 27.67 15.00 -11.34
CA LEU A 405 29.13 14.86 -11.38
C LEU A 405 29.71 15.39 -12.69
N HIS A 406 29.06 15.12 -13.82
CA HIS A 406 29.46 15.63 -15.12
C HIS A 406 29.47 17.16 -15.15
N GLU A 407 28.42 17.81 -14.62
CA GLU A 407 28.37 19.28 -14.53
C GLU A 407 29.55 19.85 -13.72
N LYS A 408 29.91 19.20 -12.60
CA LYS A 408 31.05 19.61 -11.77
C LYS A 408 32.39 19.43 -12.48
N ILE A 409 32.58 18.29 -13.14
CA ILE A 409 33.79 18.02 -13.93
C ILE A 409 33.90 19.01 -15.10
N MET A 410 32.79 19.29 -15.78
CA MET A 410 32.73 20.30 -16.84
C MET A 410 33.11 21.69 -16.33
N LYS A 411 32.59 22.11 -15.17
CA LYS A 411 32.98 23.39 -14.56
C LYS A 411 34.46 23.43 -14.18
N ARG A 412 35.00 22.33 -13.65
CA ARG A 412 36.42 22.24 -13.26
C ARG A 412 37.35 22.27 -14.48
N THR A 413 37.02 21.50 -15.52
CA THR A 413 37.79 21.43 -16.77
C THR A 413 37.76 22.75 -17.51
N ARG A 414 36.59 23.38 -17.62
CA ARG A 414 36.46 24.72 -18.19
C ARG A 414 37.34 25.74 -17.49
N LYS A 415 37.31 25.80 -16.16
CA LYS A 415 38.19 26.69 -15.38
C LYS A 415 39.68 26.40 -15.60
N ALA A 416 40.06 25.13 -15.62
CA ALA A 416 41.45 24.73 -15.87
C ALA A 416 41.90 25.13 -17.28
N LEU A 417 41.06 24.92 -18.30
CA LEU A 417 41.34 25.31 -19.68
C LEU A 417 41.39 26.84 -19.81
N GLU A 418 40.48 27.59 -19.18
CA GLU A 418 40.51 29.06 -19.15
C GLU A 418 41.82 29.58 -18.52
N LEU A 419 42.30 28.97 -17.43
CA LEU A 419 43.59 29.33 -16.83
C LEU A 419 44.78 29.02 -17.75
N LEU A 420 44.81 27.84 -18.38
CA LEU A 420 45.89 27.47 -19.32
C LEU A 420 45.92 28.39 -20.54
N VAL A 421 44.74 28.74 -21.04
CA VAL A 421 44.59 29.71 -22.13
C VAL A 421 45.14 31.07 -21.69
N GLN A 422 44.81 31.55 -20.49
CA GLN A 422 45.35 32.82 -19.97
C GLN A 422 46.88 32.78 -19.77
N THR A 423 47.44 31.67 -19.27
CA THR A 423 48.90 31.53 -19.09
C THR A 423 49.64 31.49 -20.43
N SER A 424 49.11 30.78 -21.43
CA SER A 424 49.74 30.65 -22.76
C SER A 424 49.54 31.90 -23.64
N LEU A 425 48.51 32.71 -23.41
CA LEU A 425 48.29 34.01 -24.06
C LEU A 425 49.11 35.15 -23.46
N GLY A 426 49.79 34.95 -22.33
CA GLY A 426 50.73 35.93 -21.78
C GLY A 426 51.89 36.28 -22.73
N GLU A 427 52.12 35.47 -23.78
CA GLU A 427 53.19 35.67 -24.76
C GLU A 427 52.74 36.06 -26.18
N ILE A 428 51.44 36.11 -26.53
CA ILE A 428 51.00 36.44 -27.91
C ILE A 428 49.87 37.46 -27.98
N ASP A 429 50.12 38.45 -28.85
CA ASP A 429 49.30 39.60 -29.21
C ASP A 429 47.78 39.42 -29.22
N THR A 430 47.16 40.42 -28.61
CA THR A 430 45.74 40.73 -28.54
C THR A 430 45.17 41.13 -29.90
N SER A 431 44.45 40.25 -30.59
CA SER A 431 43.47 40.72 -31.60
C SER A 431 42.30 39.80 -31.94
N LYS A 432 42.25 38.53 -31.51
CA LYS A 432 41.07 37.68 -31.75
C LYS A 432 40.76 36.79 -30.53
N PRO A 433 39.54 36.86 -29.95
CA PRO A 433 39.18 36.07 -28.78
C PRO A 433 39.08 34.59 -29.14
N ILE A 434 39.70 33.74 -28.30
CA ILE A 434 39.48 32.29 -28.33
C ILE A 434 38.01 32.03 -28.02
N THR A 435 37.31 31.37 -28.93
CA THR A 435 35.91 31.03 -28.74
C THR A 435 35.85 29.61 -28.18
N ILE A 436 35.52 29.51 -26.89
CA ILE A 436 35.20 28.23 -26.24
C ILE A 436 33.72 27.96 -26.52
N GLU A 437 33.43 27.25 -27.60
CA GLU A 437 32.06 26.84 -27.90
C GLU A 437 31.77 25.51 -27.20
N GLN A 438 30.73 25.53 -26.36
CA GLN A 438 30.20 24.34 -25.69
C GLN A 438 29.15 23.71 -26.60
N GLU A 439 29.49 22.59 -27.22
CA GLU A 439 28.51 21.81 -27.96
C GLU A 439 27.64 21.00 -26.98
N SER A 440 26.34 21.07 -27.19
CA SER A 440 25.30 20.59 -26.27
C SER A 440 25.44 19.10 -25.90
N VAL A 441 24.92 18.77 -24.70
CA VAL A 441 24.83 17.41 -24.14
C VAL A 441 24.25 16.45 -25.17
N SER A 442 25.13 15.63 -25.75
CA SER A 442 24.74 14.63 -26.76
C SER A 442 24.83 13.25 -26.12
N PRO A 443 23.79 12.40 -26.23
CA PRO A 443 23.91 11.02 -25.79
C PRO A 443 24.97 10.33 -26.66
N ARG A 444 26.02 9.80 -26.02
CA ARG A 444 27.08 9.07 -26.72
C ARG A 444 26.47 7.81 -27.34
N ILE A 445 26.21 7.84 -28.64
CA ILE A 445 25.99 6.61 -29.42
C ILE A 445 27.37 5.94 -29.45
N SER A 446 27.46 4.76 -28.83
CA SER A 446 28.66 3.94 -28.84
C SER A 446 29.14 3.74 -30.27
N GLY A 447 30.28 4.33 -30.60
CA GLY A 447 30.91 4.23 -31.91
C GLY A 447 31.90 5.37 -32.08
N SER A 448 33.09 5.02 -32.56
CA SER A 448 34.13 5.90 -33.08
C SER A 448 33.60 7.15 -33.80
N PHE A 449 34.40 8.22 -33.81
CA PHE A 449 34.23 9.39 -34.68
C PHE A 449 33.81 9.01 -36.10
N PRO A 450 33.04 9.85 -36.80
CA PRO A 450 32.17 9.43 -37.89
C PRO A 450 32.98 8.98 -39.11
N SER A 451 33.15 7.67 -39.23
CA SER A 451 33.51 7.02 -40.48
C SER A 451 32.26 6.37 -41.06
N THR A 452 31.73 7.03 -42.11
CA THR A 452 30.90 6.48 -43.19
C THR A 452 29.65 5.64 -42.88
N LYS A 453 28.50 6.19 -43.32
CA LYS A 453 27.24 5.53 -43.72
C LYS A 453 26.49 4.72 -42.64
N ALA A 454 25.67 5.44 -41.88
CA ALA A 454 24.59 4.83 -41.10
C ALA A 454 23.46 4.32 -42.02
N SER A 455 23.15 3.03 -41.90
CA SER A 455 22.01 2.36 -42.53
C SER A 455 20.68 2.72 -41.83
N PRO A 456 19.56 2.92 -42.55
CA PRO A 456 18.36 3.57 -42.01
C PRO A 456 17.27 2.60 -41.49
N ASN A 457 17.62 1.47 -40.87
CA ASN A 457 16.61 0.47 -40.46
C ASN A 457 16.64 0.14 -38.95
N ASN A 458 16.36 1.12 -38.08
CA ASN A 458 16.11 0.87 -36.66
C ASN A 458 14.89 1.65 -36.16
N THR A 459 13.70 1.20 -36.55
CA THR A 459 12.40 1.71 -36.05
C THR A 459 12.23 1.54 -34.54
N ALA A 460 13.01 0.67 -33.87
CA ALA A 460 13.04 0.53 -32.41
C ALA A 460 13.66 1.76 -31.68
N THR A 461 14.49 2.55 -32.37
CA THR A 461 15.18 3.71 -31.77
C THR A 461 14.38 5.00 -31.80
N ARG A 462 13.23 5.04 -32.50
CA ARG A 462 12.39 6.25 -32.59
C ARG A 462 11.55 6.50 -31.32
N SER A 463 11.39 5.49 -30.46
CA SER A 463 10.52 5.59 -29.27
C SER A 463 11.23 6.03 -27.98
N THR A 464 12.56 6.19 -28.00
CA THR A 464 13.35 6.79 -26.90
C THR A 464 13.29 8.32 -26.95
N LEU A 465 12.07 8.84 -27.03
CA LEU A 465 11.70 10.24 -26.88
C LEU A 465 12.20 10.76 -25.53
N TYR A 466 12.99 11.84 -25.54
CA TYR A 466 13.45 12.72 -24.45
C TYR A 466 13.88 12.10 -23.10
N LEU A 467 13.05 11.28 -22.45
CA LEU A 467 13.34 10.56 -21.20
C LEU A 467 14.45 9.52 -21.34
N GLY A 468 14.54 8.89 -22.53
CA GLY A 468 15.67 8.01 -22.84
C GLY A 468 17.02 8.72 -22.75
N ARG A 469 17.06 10.04 -23.07
CA ARG A 469 18.30 10.84 -22.99
C ARG A 469 18.72 11.10 -21.54
N LEU A 470 17.78 11.26 -20.61
CA LEU A 470 18.09 11.42 -19.19
C LEU A 470 18.72 10.17 -18.59
N ALA A 471 18.26 8.99 -19.02
CA ALA A 471 18.78 7.70 -18.57
C ALA A 471 20.14 7.34 -19.21
N VAL A 472 20.55 8.04 -20.28
CA VAL A 472 21.86 7.91 -20.89
C VAL A 472 22.83 8.83 -20.15
N GLN A 473 24.03 8.34 -19.88
CA GLN A 473 25.08 9.12 -19.25
C GLN A 473 25.47 10.30 -20.15
N PRO A 474 25.63 11.51 -19.61
CA PRO A 474 25.97 12.68 -20.41
C PRO A 474 27.39 12.55 -20.96
N ALA A 475 27.56 13.06 -22.18
CA ALA A 475 28.84 13.41 -22.75
C ALA A 475 28.75 14.84 -23.29
N SER A 476 29.81 15.62 -23.15
CA SER A 476 29.86 16.99 -23.64
C SER A 476 31.20 17.27 -24.28
N ASN A 477 31.19 18.07 -25.35
CA ASN A 477 32.38 18.45 -26.08
C ASN A 477 32.70 19.90 -25.77
N ILE A 478 33.95 20.16 -25.38
CA ILE A 478 34.52 21.50 -25.27
C ILE A 478 35.39 21.69 -26.50
N THR A 479 35.03 22.65 -27.34
CA THR A 479 35.86 23.02 -28.49
C THR A 479 36.65 24.28 -28.15
N ILE A 480 37.96 24.24 -28.37
CA ILE A 480 38.86 25.39 -28.27
C ILE A 480 39.31 25.69 -29.69
N SER A 481 38.79 26.78 -30.24
CA SER A 481 39.20 27.28 -31.54
C SER A 481 40.25 28.38 -31.38
N ILE A 482 41.41 28.19 -31.99
CA ILE A 482 42.40 29.25 -32.16
C ILE A 482 42.43 29.60 -33.64
N PRO A 483 42.07 30.84 -34.01
CA PRO A 483 41.96 31.23 -35.40
C PRO A 483 43.30 31.01 -36.13
N GLU A 484 43.21 30.48 -37.35
CA GLU A 484 44.31 30.27 -38.30
C GLU A 484 45.32 29.15 -37.96
N LYS A 485 45.13 28.38 -36.87
CA LYS A 485 46.13 27.36 -36.45
C LYS A 485 45.56 25.97 -36.21
N PHE A 486 44.82 25.76 -35.13
CA PHE A 486 44.29 24.44 -34.78
C PHE A 486 43.00 24.54 -33.97
N VAL A 487 42.24 23.45 -33.98
CA VAL A 487 41.05 23.25 -33.14
C VAL A 487 41.31 22.05 -32.23
N ILE A 488 41.10 22.24 -30.93
CA ILE A 488 41.13 21.16 -29.94
C ILE A 488 39.69 20.84 -29.57
N VAL A 489 39.29 19.58 -29.69
CA VAL A 489 38.01 19.06 -29.22
C VAL A 489 38.25 18.12 -28.05
N VAL A 490 37.86 18.56 -26.85
CA VAL A 490 37.90 17.74 -25.64
C VAL A 490 36.49 17.20 -25.40
N ALA A 491 36.29 15.92 -25.66
CA ALA A 491 35.08 15.21 -25.28
C ALA A 491 35.21 14.69 -23.85
N VAL A 492 34.39 15.23 -22.95
CA VAL A 492 34.31 14.88 -21.53
C VAL A 492 33.20 13.86 -21.32
N GLY A 493 33.54 12.71 -20.74
CA GLY A 493 32.61 11.65 -20.36
C GLY A 493 32.19 11.70 -18.88
N SER A 494 31.25 10.83 -18.51
CA SER A 494 30.84 10.65 -17.11
C SER A 494 31.79 9.70 -16.36
N PRO A 495 32.16 9.99 -15.10
CA PRO A 495 33.08 9.16 -14.30
C PRO A 495 32.50 7.78 -13.91
N LEU A 496 31.22 7.54 -14.19
CA LEU A 496 30.54 6.28 -13.90
C LEU A 496 30.83 5.17 -14.94
N GLN A 497 31.67 5.43 -15.95
CA GLN A 497 32.14 4.44 -16.93
C GLN A 497 33.55 3.96 -16.58
N TRP A 498 33.68 2.74 -16.06
CA TRP A 498 35.00 2.19 -15.70
C TRP A 498 35.88 1.84 -16.92
N HIS A 499 35.31 1.73 -18.11
CA HIS A 499 36.02 1.25 -19.30
C HIS A 499 36.31 2.34 -20.35
N ALA A 500 35.93 3.59 -20.09
CA ALA A 500 36.16 4.70 -21.02
C ALA A 500 37.03 5.78 -20.38
N PRO A 501 37.95 6.43 -21.13
CA PRO A 501 38.68 7.59 -20.64
C PRO A 501 37.71 8.72 -20.31
N LEU A 502 37.99 9.45 -19.23
CA LEU A 502 37.17 10.57 -18.77
C LEU A 502 37.27 11.75 -19.77
N TYR A 503 38.43 11.93 -20.37
CA TYR A 503 38.71 12.92 -21.41
C TYR A 503 39.17 12.19 -22.66
N SER A 504 38.44 12.32 -23.76
CA SER A 504 38.93 11.95 -25.09
C SER A 504 39.22 13.22 -25.86
N VAL A 505 40.45 13.37 -26.34
CA VAL A 505 40.89 14.62 -26.96
C VAL A 505 41.29 14.38 -28.40
N LEU A 506 40.88 15.31 -29.27
CA LEU A 506 41.29 15.40 -30.66
C LEU A 506 41.86 16.79 -30.92
N SER A 507 42.98 16.86 -31.64
CA SER A 507 43.47 18.10 -32.22
C SER A 507 43.57 17.95 -33.75
N TYR A 508 43.14 18.98 -34.49
CA TYR A 508 43.30 19.04 -35.94
C TYR A 508 43.66 20.46 -36.40
N GLN A 509 44.28 20.57 -37.57
CA GLN A 509 44.73 21.85 -38.14
C GLN A 509 43.53 22.64 -38.69
N TRP A 510 43.50 23.96 -38.45
CA TRP A 510 42.39 24.84 -38.85
C TRP A 510 42.10 24.81 -40.37
N SER A 511 43.14 24.62 -41.19
CA SER A 511 43.05 24.59 -42.66
C SER A 511 42.57 23.25 -43.24
N SER A 512 42.59 22.15 -42.48
CA SER A 512 42.20 20.82 -42.96
C SER A 512 41.66 19.94 -41.82
N PRO A 513 40.33 19.80 -41.65
CA PRO A 513 39.73 19.02 -40.57
C PRO A 513 40.04 17.52 -40.65
N ASP A 514 40.44 17.02 -41.82
CA ASP A 514 40.79 15.60 -42.03
C ASP A 514 42.18 15.23 -41.50
N ARG A 515 43.04 16.21 -41.19
CA ARG A 515 44.39 15.96 -40.67
C ARG A 515 44.40 16.04 -39.14
N VAL A 516 44.09 14.91 -38.49
CA VAL A 516 44.20 14.76 -37.03
C VAL A 516 45.67 14.77 -36.62
N MET A 517 46.07 15.73 -35.78
CA MET A 517 47.44 15.85 -35.27
C MET A 517 47.71 14.89 -34.11
N SER A 518 46.74 14.72 -33.21
CA SER A 518 46.85 13.78 -32.10
C SER A 518 45.47 13.37 -31.57
N THR A 519 45.39 12.10 -31.14
CA THR A 519 44.21 11.48 -30.52
C THR A 519 44.68 10.78 -29.26
N SER A 520 44.11 11.12 -28.11
CA SER A 520 44.48 10.51 -26.82
C SER A 520 43.31 10.46 -25.85
N GLY A 521 43.39 9.56 -24.88
CA GLY A 521 42.41 9.40 -23.80
C GLY A 521 43.08 9.55 -22.44
N PHE A 522 42.52 10.38 -21.57
CA PHE A 522 43.03 10.65 -20.22
C PHE A 522 41.97 10.39 -19.17
N HIS A 523 42.41 9.97 -17.98
CA HIS A 523 41.55 9.81 -16.80
C HIS A 523 41.67 10.98 -15.83
N ASP A 524 42.85 11.61 -15.76
CA ASP A 524 43.14 12.70 -14.85
C ASP A 524 43.22 14.06 -15.56
N LEU A 525 42.92 15.12 -14.80
CA LEU A 525 42.93 16.49 -15.29
C LEU A 525 44.36 17.06 -15.42
N SER A 526 45.32 16.56 -14.63
CA SER A 526 46.74 16.89 -14.77
C SER A 526 47.26 16.50 -16.14
N ASP A 527 46.99 15.26 -16.53
CA ASP A 527 47.47 14.68 -17.78
C ASP A 527 46.84 15.38 -18.98
N LEU A 528 45.55 15.72 -18.88
CA LEU A 528 44.89 16.59 -19.85
C LEU A 528 45.58 17.96 -19.94
N SER A 529 45.88 18.58 -18.81
CA SER A 529 46.51 19.92 -18.79
C SER A 529 47.92 19.89 -19.39
N ASP A 530 48.70 18.85 -19.12
CA ASP A 530 50.05 18.71 -19.63
C ASP A 530 50.06 18.32 -21.12
N TRP A 531 49.09 17.52 -21.56
CA TRP A 531 48.87 17.29 -22.99
C TRP A 531 48.48 18.57 -23.72
N VAL A 532 47.59 19.38 -23.15
CA VAL A 532 47.19 20.67 -23.73
C VAL A 532 48.39 21.62 -23.79
N LYS A 533 49.21 21.70 -22.73
CA LYS A 533 50.49 22.43 -22.75
C LYS A 533 51.42 21.91 -23.84
N TRP A 534 51.60 20.59 -23.96
CA TRP A 534 52.42 20.00 -25.01
C TRP A 534 51.93 20.40 -26.42
N VAL A 535 50.62 20.40 -26.68
CA VAL A 535 50.06 20.89 -27.96
C VAL A 535 50.35 22.39 -28.15
N PHE A 536 50.29 23.17 -27.07
CA PHE A 536 50.65 24.59 -27.09
C PHE A 536 52.15 24.84 -27.25
N ASP A 537 53.02 23.96 -26.74
CA ASP A 537 54.49 24.08 -26.74
C ASP A 537 55.12 23.47 -27.99
N TYR A 538 54.45 22.49 -28.63
CA TYR A 538 54.78 22.01 -29.98
C TYR A 538 54.83 23.15 -31.01
N ARG A 539 54.25 24.31 -30.66
CA ARG A 539 54.35 25.61 -31.32
C ARG A 539 55.73 26.28 -31.26
N GLN A 540 56.50 26.09 -30.19
CA GLN A 540 57.76 26.82 -29.99
C GLN A 540 58.95 26.16 -30.72
N GLY A 541 58.80 24.90 -31.13
CA GLY A 541 59.88 24.08 -31.70
C GLY A 541 59.92 23.94 -33.23
N ASN A 542 59.06 24.62 -33.99
CA ASN A 542 59.03 24.61 -35.46
C ASN A 542 58.99 26.01 -36.05
#